data_AF-A0A3B9BTF3-F1
#
_entry.id   AF-A0A3B9BTF3-F1
#
_cell.length_a   1.000
_cell.length_b   1.000
_cell.length_c   1.000
_cell.angle_alpha   90.00
_cell.angle_beta   90.00
_cell.angle_gamma   90.00
#
_symmetry.space_group_name_H-M   'P 1'
#
loop_
_entity.id
_entity.type
_entity.pdbx_description
1 polymer ?
#
loop_
_entity_poly.entity_id
_entity_poly.type
_entity_poly.pdbx_seq_one_letter_code
_entity_poly.pdbx_strand_id
1 'polypeptide(L)'
;MKNVNIKSVNNGKKAADRNRYCGPAVISAVTGMTTGEAARLIRHVGGRKSIKGSTTHEVIRSLEMCGIRGQHKTFGLTLDRSSGVTLAGWLKATVKERTANRVFLIVAGWHWQLVQGRRYVCGIVGDVVSIKDKKIKRRARVAEVYELTSMGAITKPSEAIKPKRVACGADRDRGKAQRLAKKMGMEITIEPSGYGENAYWIDYDSEDDYADLGVIEGHCSYAWWEVLWKLKEIEQHQQKKAA
;
A
#
# COMPACT_ATOMS: atom_id res chain seq x y z
N MET A 1 -30.61 2.29 6.98
CA MET A 1 -29.31 1.62 6.86
C MET A 1 -28.70 1.96 5.51
N LYS A 2 -27.40 2.31 5.42
CA LYS A 2 -26.77 2.58 4.12
C LYS A 2 -26.48 1.25 3.42
N ASN A 3 -26.92 1.12 2.17
CA ASN A 3 -26.62 -0.06 1.37
C ASN A 3 -25.15 -0.03 0.94
N VAL A 4 -24.47 -1.18 1.01
CA VAL A 4 -23.14 -1.36 0.41
C VAL A 4 -23.29 -1.23 -1.10
N ASN A 5 -22.38 -0.50 -1.74
CA ASN A 5 -22.39 -0.26 -3.18
C ASN A 5 -20.97 -0.43 -3.73
N ILE A 6 -20.84 -1.08 -4.88
CA ILE A 6 -19.55 -1.24 -5.54
C ILE A 6 -19.17 0.03 -6.29
N LYS A 7 -17.90 0.41 -6.18
CA LYS A 7 -17.24 1.54 -6.85
C LYS A 7 -16.04 1.03 -7.65
N SER A 8 -15.45 1.89 -8.47
CA SER A 8 -14.14 1.59 -9.06
C SER A 8 -13.08 1.46 -7.95
N VAL A 9 -12.07 0.63 -8.20
CA VAL A 9 -10.94 0.40 -7.30
C VAL A 9 -10.13 1.69 -7.18
N ASN A 10 -10.00 2.20 -5.95
CA ASN A 10 -9.22 3.40 -5.68
C ASN A 10 -7.74 3.02 -5.48
N ASN A 11 -6.91 3.23 -6.49
CA ASN A 11 -5.47 2.98 -6.38
C ASN A 11 -4.70 4.10 -5.67
N GLY A 12 -5.35 5.21 -5.28
CA GLY A 12 -4.66 6.36 -4.71
C GLY A 12 -3.70 7.07 -5.67
N LYS A 13 -3.20 8.23 -5.24
CA LYS A 13 -2.34 9.10 -6.07
C LYS A 13 -0.86 8.70 -6.05
N LYS A 14 -0.36 8.18 -4.92
CA LYS A 14 1.07 7.88 -4.73
C LYS A 14 1.38 6.42 -5.12
N ALA A 15 2.34 6.23 -6.02
CA ALA A 15 2.76 4.89 -6.49
C ALA A 15 3.20 3.96 -5.34
N ALA A 16 3.94 4.50 -4.36
CA ALA A 16 4.40 3.76 -3.17
C ALA A 16 3.26 3.31 -2.23
N ASP A 17 2.03 3.78 -2.46
CA ASP A 17 0.86 3.42 -1.66
C ASP A 17 -0.24 2.68 -2.45
N ARG A 18 0.17 2.01 -3.53
CA ARG A 18 -0.71 1.16 -4.34
C ARG A 18 -0.49 -0.30 -4.02
N ASN A 19 -1.54 -1.10 -4.16
CA ASN A 19 -1.43 -2.55 -4.14
C ASN A 19 -2.22 -3.17 -5.31
N ARG A 20 -1.56 -4.05 -6.08
CA ARG A 20 -2.11 -4.66 -7.31
C ARG A 20 -2.94 -5.93 -7.08
N TYR A 21 -3.02 -6.42 -5.85
CA TYR A 21 -3.65 -7.70 -5.55
C TYR A 21 -5.16 -7.56 -5.33
N CYS A 22 -5.91 -8.63 -5.63
CA CYS A 22 -7.38 -8.57 -5.69
C CYS A 22 -8.08 -8.42 -4.33
N GLY A 23 -7.47 -8.89 -3.24
CA GLY A 23 -8.01 -8.71 -1.88
C GLY A 23 -8.13 -7.23 -1.48
N PRO A 24 -7.02 -6.46 -1.51
CA PRO A 24 -7.09 -5.02 -1.30
C PRO A 24 -8.04 -4.28 -2.25
N ALA A 25 -8.13 -4.74 -3.51
CA ALA A 25 -9.00 -4.13 -4.51
C ALA A 25 -10.49 -4.24 -4.18
N VAL A 26 -10.97 -5.41 -3.72
CA VAL A 26 -12.39 -5.56 -3.35
C VAL A 26 -12.76 -4.76 -2.11
N ILE A 27 -11.87 -4.68 -1.11
CA ILE A 27 -12.09 -3.82 0.06
C ILE A 27 -12.18 -2.36 -0.38
N SER A 28 -11.21 -1.90 -1.18
CA SER A 28 -11.19 -0.55 -1.75
C SER A 28 -12.50 -0.21 -2.48
N ALA A 29 -13.00 -1.14 -3.30
CA ALA A 29 -14.21 -0.93 -4.10
C ALA A 29 -15.51 -0.76 -3.27
N VAL A 30 -15.58 -1.33 -2.05
CA VAL A 30 -16.77 -1.19 -1.18
C VAL A 30 -16.61 -0.12 -0.10
N THR A 31 -15.39 0.18 0.33
CA THR A 31 -15.14 1.17 1.39
C THR A 31 -14.76 2.54 0.85
N GLY A 32 -14.20 2.62 -0.36
CA GLY A 32 -13.62 3.84 -0.95
C GLY A 32 -12.18 4.13 -0.52
N MET A 33 -11.61 3.32 0.37
CA MET A 33 -10.21 3.39 0.77
C MET A 33 -9.27 3.14 -0.41
N THR A 34 -8.03 3.61 -0.33
CA THR A 34 -7.02 3.23 -1.33
C THR A 34 -6.65 1.76 -1.21
N THR A 35 -6.12 1.15 -2.28
CA THR A 35 -5.60 -0.22 -2.22
C THR A 35 -4.44 -0.38 -1.25
N GLY A 36 -3.63 0.67 -1.01
CA GLY A 36 -2.60 0.66 0.03
C GLY A 36 -3.14 0.68 1.45
N GLU A 37 -4.22 1.44 1.70
CA GLU A 37 -4.94 1.45 2.98
C GLU A 37 -5.60 0.09 3.26
N ALA A 38 -6.32 -0.46 2.28
CA ALA A 38 -6.88 -1.80 2.38
C ALA A 38 -5.80 -2.87 2.62
N ALA A 39 -4.64 -2.76 1.96
CA ALA A 39 -3.53 -3.67 2.20
C ALA A 39 -2.91 -3.53 3.60
N ARG A 40 -2.90 -2.33 4.21
CA ARG A 40 -2.50 -2.18 5.63
C ARG A 40 -3.46 -2.88 6.56
N LEU A 41 -4.76 -2.75 6.31
CA LEU A 41 -5.78 -3.39 7.13
C LEU A 41 -5.67 -4.93 7.09
N ILE A 42 -5.51 -5.51 5.89
CA ILE A 42 -5.26 -6.95 5.74
C ILE A 42 -3.96 -7.37 6.46
N ARG A 43 -2.90 -6.55 6.41
CA ARG A 43 -1.65 -6.83 7.14
C ARG A 43 -1.83 -6.83 8.64
N HIS A 44 -2.61 -5.89 9.16
CA HIS A 44 -2.94 -5.83 10.57
C HIS A 44 -3.69 -7.08 11.01
N VAL A 45 -4.72 -7.49 10.27
CA VAL A 45 -5.50 -8.72 10.56
C VAL A 45 -4.63 -9.98 10.48
N GLY A 46 -3.82 -10.11 9.42
CA GLY A 46 -3.03 -11.32 9.17
C GLY A 46 -1.65 -11.36 9.84
N GLY A 47 -1.21 -10.28 10.50
CA GLY A 47 0.14 -10.17 11.07
C GLY A 47 1.27 -10.15 10.03
N ARG A 48 1.00 -9.75 8.78
CA ARG A 48 1.96 -9.86 7.65
C ARG A 48 2.64 -8.54 7.31
N LYS A 49 3.88 -8.60 6.81
CA LYS A 49 4.61 -7.40 6.34
C LYS A 49 4.17 -6.90 4.97
N SER A 50 3.72 -7.80 4.10
CA SER A 50 3.27 -7.49 2.73
C SER A 50 2.10 -8.38 2.30
N ILE A 51 1.23 -7.84 1.42
CA ILE A 51 0.07 -8.55 0.89
C ILE A 51 0.31 -8.87 -0.58
N LYS A 52 0.53 -10.16 -0.87
CA LYS A 52 0.63 -10.74 -2.22
C LYS A 52 -0.51 -11.72 -2.55
N GLY A 53 -1.50 -11.77 -1.68
CA GLY A 53 -2.62 -12.71 -1.66
C GLY A 53 -3.29 -12.61 -0.30
N SER A 54 -4.58 -12.92 -0.23
CA SER A 54 -5.35 -12.83 1.01
C SER A 54 -6.28 -14.02 1.15
N THR A 55 -6.42 -14.48 2.39
CA THR A 55 -7.38 -15.53 2.75
C THR A 55 -8.76 -14.94 2.95
N THR A 56 -9.77 -15.80 2.99
CA THR A 56 -11.15 -15.41 3.31
C THR A 56 -11.24 -14.72 4.66
N HIS A 57 -10.60 -15.30 5.69
CA HIS A 57 -10.60 -14.74 7.03
C HIS A 57 -10.09 -13.29 7.02
N GLU A 58 -8.97 -13.03 6.37
CA GLU A 58 -8.39 -11.68 6.35
C GLU A 58 -9.27 -10.67 5.64
N VAL A 59 -9.89 -11.04 4.50
CA VAL A 59 -10.75 -10.14 3.74
C VAL A 59 -12.05 -9.86 4.50
N ILE A 60 -12.72 -10.89 5.01
CA ILE A 60 -13.98 -10.75 5.75
C ILE A 60 -13.75 -9.95 7.03
N ARG A 61 -12.71 -10.28 7.81
CA ARG A 61 -12.42 -9.55 9.05
C ARG A 61 -12.04 -8.09 8.79
N SER A 62 -11.30 -7.82 7.72
CA SER A 62 -11.01 -6.43 7.31
C SER A 62 -12.29 -5.66 6.93
N LEU A 63 -13.26 -6.32 6.27
CA LEU A 63 -14.55 -5.71 5.95
C LEU A 63 -15.37 -5.44 7.22
N GLU A 64 -15.36 -6.37 8.18
CA GLU A 64 -16.04 -6.21 9.47
C GLU A 64 -15.51 -5.00 10.24
N MET A 65 -14.19 -4.80 10.27
CA MET A 65 -13.57 -3.61 10.87
C MET A 65 -14.04 -2.31 10.19
N CYS A 66 -14.40 -2.36 8.91
CA CYS A 66 -14.98 -1.23 8.17
C CYS A 66 -16.49 -1.09 8.35
N GLY A 67 -17.13 -1.87 9.22
CA GLY A 67 -18.58 -1.86 9.43
C GLY A 67 -19.37 -2.60 8.34
N ILE A 68 -18.76 -3.57 7.64
CA ILE A 68 -19.41 -4.40 6.61
C ILE A 68 -19.39 -5.86 7.04
N ARG A 69 -20.55 -6.50 7.15
CA ARG A 69 -20.68 -7.92 7.46
C ARG A 69 -20.77 -8.72 6.16
N GLY A 70 -20.04 -9.83 6.10
CA GLY A 70 -20.18 -10.83 5.03
C GLY A 70 -20.93 -12.06 5.53
N GLN A 71 -22.09 -12.37 4.94
CA GLN A 71 -22.82 -13.59 5.24
C GLN A 71 -22.59 -14.62 4.13
N HIS A 72 -22.08 -15.80 4.47
CA HIS A 72 -21.87 -16.87 3.50
C HIS A 72 -23.21 -17.32 2.86
N LYS A 73 -23.25 -17.48 1.54
CA LYS A 73 -24.43 -17.89 0.77
C LYS A 73 -24.09 -18.95 -0.26
N THR A 74 -24.83 -20.06 -0.26
CA THR A 74 -24.67 -21.13 -1.25
C THR A 74 -25.74 -21.08 -2.35
N PHE A 75 -26.93 -20.56 -2.05
CA PHE A 75 -28.09 -20.56 -2.96
C PHE A 75 -28.47 -21.96 -3.47
N GLY A 76 -28.23 -23.00 -2.67
CA GLY A 76 -28.46 -24.40 -3.07
C GLY A 76 -27.47 -24.91 -4.14
N LEU A 77 -26.39 -24.17 -4.41
CA LEU A 77 -25.36 -24.55 -5.36
C LEU A 77 -24.17 -25.19 -4.64
N THR A 78 -23.57 -26.19 -5.26
CA THR A 78 -22.27 -26.70 -4.84
C THR A 78 -21.19 -25.66 -5.13
N LEU A 79 -20.60 -25.11 -4.07
CA LEU A 79 -19.46 -24.21 -4.14
C LEU A 79 -18.21 -24.99 -3.77
N ASP A 80 -17.26 -25.05 -4.69
CA ASP A 80 -15.99 -25.75 -4.51
C ASP A 80 -14.98 -25.28 -5.57
N ARG A 81 -13.69 -25.41 -5.27
CA ARG A 81 -12.60 -24.99 -6.16
C ARG A 81 -12.44 -25.89 -7.38
N SER A 82 -12.86 -27.15 -7.31
CA SER A 82 -12.64 -28.16 -8.34
C SER A 82 -13.95 -28.56 -9.01
N SER A 83 -14.96 -28.94 -8.24
CA SER A 83 -16.24 -29.47 -8.73
C SER A 83 -17.38 -28.45 -8.69
N GLY A 84 -17.15 -27.27 -8.12
CA GLY A 84 -18.18 -26.26 -7.90
C GLY A 84 -18.78 -25.68 -9.19
N VAL A 85 -19.86 -24.93 -9.04
CA VAL A 85 -20.46 -24.18 -10.14
C VAL A 85 -19.44 -23.19 -10.73
N THR A 86 -19.46 -22.98 -12.05
CA THR A 86 -18.66 -21.90 -12.66
C THR A 86 -19.26 -20.54 -12.33
N LEU A 87 -18.48 -19.46 -12.43
CA LEU A 87 -18.99 -18.11 -12.26
C LEU A 87 -20.15 -17.81 -13.22
N ALA A 88 -20.07 -18.27 -14.47
CA ALA A 88 -21.18 -18.17 -15.42
C ALA A 88 -22.44 -18.90 -14.93
N GLY A 89 -22.28 -20.11 -14.40
CA GLY A 89 -23.38 -20.90 -13.84
C GLY A 89 -24.00 -20.20 -12.63
N TRP A 90 -23.16 -19.71 -11.72
CA TRP A 90 -23.61 -18.94 -10.55
C TRP A 90 -24.39 -17.69 -10.97
N LEU A 91 -23.86 -16.91 -11.92
CA LEU A 91 -24.53 -15.70 -12.44
C LEU A 91 -25.89 -16.01 -13.09
N LYS A 92 -26.05 -17.18 -13.72
CA LYS A 92 -27.31 -17.65 -14.33
C LYS A 92 -28.31 -18.13 -13.28
N ALA A 93 -27.86 -18.88 -12.28
CA ALA A 93 -28.72 -19.41 -11.21
C ALA A 93 -29.23 -18.31 -10.27
N THR A 94 -28.42 -17.27 -10.03
CA THR A 94 -28.73 -16.22 -9.04
C THR A 94 -29.33 -14.94 -9.64
N VAL A 95 -29.89 -14.99 -10.85
CA VAL A 95 -30.43 -13.78 -11.52
C VAL A 95 -31.45 -13.03 -10.66
N LYS A 96 -32.34 -13.75 -9.96
CA LYS A 96 -33.35 -13.17 -9.07
C LYS A 96 -32.74 -12.58 -7.78
N GLU A 97 -31.64 -13.15 -7.31
CA GLU A 97 -30.96 -12.73 -6.09
C GLU A 97 -30.09 -11.48 -6.30
N ARG A 98 -29.51 -11.34 -7.50
CA ARG A 98 -28.60 -10.24 -7.85
C ARG A 98 -29.38 -8.98 -8.21
N THR A 99 -29.91 -8.31 -7.19
CA THR A 99 -30.57 -7.01 -7.33
C THR A 99 -29.57 -5.85 -7.25
N ALA A 100 -30.01 -4.65 -7.59
CA ALA A 100 -29.18 -3.45 -7.50
C ALA A 100 -28.79 -3.07 -6.06
N ASN A 101 -29.49 -3.59 -5.04
CA ASN A 101 -29.23 -3.27 -3.64
C ASN A 101 -28.39 -4.31 -2.89
N ARG A 102 -28.00 -5.40 -3.58
CA ARG A 102 -27.27 -6.52 -2.98
C ARG A 102 -25.90 -6.64 -3.59
N VAL A 103 -24.87 -6.72 -2.74
CA VAL A 103 -23.48 -6.86 -3.15
C VAL A 103 -22.98 -8.22 -2.71
N PHE A 104 -22.37 -8.95 -3.64
CA PHE A 104 -21.79 -10.25 -3.39
C PHE A 104 -20.29 -10.21 -3.60
N LEU A 105 -19.54 -10.57 -2.56
CA LEU A 105 -18.13 -10.93 -2.65
C LEU A 105 -18.02 -12.39 -3.05
N ILE A 106 -17.31 -12.67 -4.13
CA ILE A 106 -17.20 -14.01 -4.71
C ILE A 106 -15.73 -14.37 -4.81
N VAL A 107 -15.41 -15.60 -4.42
CA VAL A 107 -14.10 -16.23 -4.68
C VAL A 107 -14.26 -17.15 -5.87
N ALA A 108 -13.65 -16.82 -7.00
CA ALA A 108 -13.64 -17.70 -8.17
C ALA A 108 -12.25 -17.77 -8.81
N GLY A 109 -11.70 -18.98 -8.97
CA GLY A 109 -10.40 -19.19 -9.61
C GLY A 109 -9.24 -18.42 -8.95
N TRP A 110 -9.13 -18.51 -7.62
CA TRP A 110 -8.11 -17.79 -6.82
C TRP A 110 -8.19 -16.27 -6.91
N HIS A 111 -9.40 -15.74 -7.14
CA HIS A 111 -9.61 -14.33 -7.35
C HIS A 111 -10.80 -13.78 -6.56
N TRP A 112 -10.57 -12.65 -5.90
CA TRP A 112 -11.60 -11.85 -5.23
C TRP A 112 -12.29 -10.93 -6.24
N GLN A 113 -13.61 -10.97 -6.26
CA GLN A 113 -14.42 -10.15 -7.17
C GLN A 113 -15.77 -9.81 -6.53
N LEU A 114 -16.33 -8.69 -6.96
CA LEU A 114 -17.61 -8.18 -6.46
C LEU A 114 -18.64 -8.14 -7.58
N VAL A 115 -19.87 -8.50 -7.24
CA VAL A 115 -21.04 -8.42 -8.14
C VAL A 115 -22.17 -7.67 -7.45
N GLN A 116 -22.76 -6.70 -8.15
CA GLN A 116 -23.95 -5.97 -7.72
C GLN A 116 -24.89 -5.82 -8.90
N GLY A 117 -26.04 -6.50 -8.87
CA GLY A 117 -26.90 -6.56 -10.05
C GLY A 117 -26.16 -7.07 -11.29
N ARG A 118 -26.09 -6.23 -12.34
CA ARG A 118 -25.35 -6.50 -13.58
C ARG A 118 -23.93 -5.90 -13.59
N ARG A 119 -23.50 -5.30 -12.49
CA ARG A 119 -22.22 -4.62 -12.32
C ARG A 119 -21.21 -5.57 -11.69
N TYR A 120 -19.95 -5.45 -12.09
CA TYR A 120 -18.83 -6.28 -11.67
C TYR A 120 -17.61 -5.39 -11.42
N VAL A 121 -16.82 -5.71 -10.40
CA VAL A 121 -15.50 -5.09 -10.19
C VAL A 121 -14.55 -6.07 -9.52
N CYS A 122 -13.27 -5.98 -9.88
CA CYS A 122 -12.20 -6.74 -9.26
C CYS A 122 -10.84 -6.03 -9.45
N GLY A 123 -9.78 -6.58 -8.86
CA GLY A 123 -8.42 -5.99 -8.98
C GLY A 123 -7.79 -6.05 -10.38
N ILE A 124 -8.31 -6.89 -11.29
CA ILE A 124 -7.82 -6.97 -12.69
C ILE A 124 -8.51 -5.92 -13.56
N VAL A 125 -9.83 -5.76 -13.41
CA VAL A 125 -10.60 -4.80 -14.22
C VAL A 125 -10.40 -3.37 -13.72
N GLY A 126 -10.32 -3.18 -12.40
CA GLY A 126 -10.15 -1.86 -11.78
C GLY A 126 -11.42 -1.02 -11.78
N ASP A 127 -12.11 -0.94 -12.91
CA ASP A 127 -13.37 -0.21 -13.06
C ASP A 127 -14.61 -1.09 -12.88
N VAL A 128 -15.73 -0.43 -12.63
CA VAL A 128 -17.03 -1.08 -12.63
C VAL A 128 -17.46 -1.35 -14.07
N VAL A 129 -17.55 -2.63 -14.42
CA VAL A 129 -17.96 -3.10 -15.76
C VAL A 129 -19.23 -3.95 -15.69
N SER A 130 -19.75 -4.33 -16.85
CA SER A 130 -20.82 -5.32 -16.91
C SER A 130 -20.31 -6.72 -16.54
N ILE A 131 -21.15 -7.55 -15.92
CA ILE A 131 -20.90 -9.00 -15.73
C ILE A 131 -20.66 -9.78 -17.04
N LYS A 132 -20.90 -9.15 -18.21
CA LYS A 132 -20.62 -9.69 -19.54
C LYS A 132 -19.24 -9.30 -20.09
N ASP A 133 -18.47 -8.49 -19.37
CA ASP A 133 -17.15 -8.04 -19.82
C ASP A 133 -16.21 -9.21 -20.12
N LYS A 134 -15.44 -9.10 -21.22
CA LYS A 134 -14.58 -10.16 -21.73
C LYS A 134 -13.40 -10.47 -20.81
N LYS A 135 -12.96 -9.52 -19.97
CA LYS A 135 -11.88 -9.71 -19.00
C LYS A 135 -12.28 -10.61 -17.83
N ILE A 136 -13.58 -10.85 -17.63
CA ILE A 136 -14.09 -11.68 -16.54
C ILE A 136 -13.86 -13.16 -16.86
N LYS A 137 -13.16 -13.88 -15.97
CA LYS A 137 -12.92 -15.33 -16.09
C LYS A 137 -14.18 -16.14 -15.74
N ARG A 138 -15.22 -16.05 -16.57
CA ARG A 138 -16.56 -16.63 -16.32
C ARG A 138 -16.58 -18.16 -16.18
N ARG A 139 -15.54 -18.87 -16.64
CA ARG A 139 -15.40 -20.33 -16.48
C ARG A 139 -14.73 -20.75 -15.17
N ALA A 140 -14.19 -19.81 -14.39
CA ALA A 140 -13.59 -20.11 -13.09
C ALA A 140 -14.64 -20.71 -12.14
N ARG A 141 -14.24 -21.71 -11.36
CA ARG A 141 -15.07 -22.36 -10.33
C ARG A 141 -15.26 -21.41 -9.14
N VAL A 142 -16.49 -21.32 -8.65
CA VAL A 142 -16.85 -20.51 -7.48
C VAL A 142 -16.62 -21.36 -6.24
N ALA A 143 -15.69 -20.91 -5.40
CA ALA A 143 -15.35 -21.57 -4.15
C ALA A 143 -16.22 -21.08 -2.99
N GLU A 144 -16.45 -19.77 -2.92
CA GLU A 144 -17.14 -19.13 -1.79
C GLU A 144 -17.89 -17.89 -2.26
N VAL A 145 -19.02 -17.60 -1.61
CA VAL A 145 -19.82 -16.39 -1.87
C VAL A 145 -20.29 -15.81 -0.55
N TYR A 146 -20.13 -14.50 -0.40
CA TYR A 146 -20.58 -13.74 0.76
C TYR A 146 -21.46 -12.58 0.31
N GLU A 147 -22.66 -12.49 0.86
CA GLU A 147 -23.49 -11.30 0.75
C GLU A 147 -22.99 -10.23 1.73
N LEU A 148 -22.70 -9.04 1.21
CA LEU A 148 -22.18 -7.93 2.00
C LEU A 148 -23.30 -6.99 2.42
N THR A 149 -23.43 -6.77 3.73
CA THR A 149 -24.39 -5.83 4.30
C THR A 149 -23.68 -4.84 5.21
N SER A 150 -24.17 -3.61 5.30
CA SER A 150 -23.60 -2.62 6.20
C SER A 150 -24.16 -2.80 7.59
N MET A 151 -23.28 -2.74 8.60
CA MET A 151 -23.64 -2.74 10.02
C MET A 151 -23.89 -1.32 10.55
N GLY A 152 -23.78 -0.27 9.72
CA GLY A 152 -23.91 1.12 10.15
C GLY A 152 -23.29 2.10 9.15
N ALA A 153 -22.48 3.03 9.65
CA ALA A 153 -21.62 3.83 8.80
C ALA A 153 -20.41 3.00 8.38
N ILE A 154 -20.09 3.00 7.08
CA ILE A 154 -18.82 2.43 6.60
C ILE A 154 -17.70 3.37 7.02
N THR A 155 -16.78 2.88 7.84
CA THR A 155 -15.68 3.67 8.41
C THR A 155 -14.33 3.18 7.88
N LYS A 156 -13.33 4.04 8.00
CA LYS A 156 -11.94 3.71 7.74
C LYS A 156 -11.25 3.50 9.10
N PRO A 157 -10.82 2.27 9.43
CA PRO A 157 -10.12 1.99 10.68
C PRO A 157 -8.76 2.70 10.76
N SER A 158 -8.29 2.99 11.97
CA SER A 158 -7.01 3.67 12.20
C SER A 158 -5.83 2.84 11.71
N GLU A 159 -5.95 1.51 11.76
CA GLU A 159 -4.95 0.52 11.32
C GLU A 159 -4.72 0.56 9.81
N ALA A 160 -5.67 1.10 9.04
CA ALA A 160 -5.50 1.31 7.62
C ALA A 160 -4.69 2.56 7.27
N ILE A 161 -4.51 3.47 8.24
CA ILE A 161 -3.77 4.71 8.07
C ILE A 161 -2.27 4.41 8.15
N LYS A 162 -1.49 4.96 7.23
CA LYS A 162 -0.03 4.88 7.33
C LYS A 162 0.42 5.65 8.57
N PRO A 163 1.17 5.03 9.52
CA PRO A 163 1.73 5.79 10.63
C PRO A 163 2.60 6.92 10.08
N LYS A 164 2.44 8.12 10.64
CA LYS A 164 3.35 9.22 10.35
C LYS A 164 4.71 8.81 10.92
N ARG A 165 5.77 8.94 10.11
CA ARG A 165 7.14 8.77 10.60
C ARG A 165 7.37 9.88 11.63
N VAL A 166 7.71 9.50 12.86
CA VAL A 166 8.20 10.47 13.86
C VAL A 166 9.55 10.95 13.34
N ALA A 167 9.66 12.25 13.06
CA ALA A 167 10.92 12.83 12.65
C ALA A 167 11.89 12.75 13.85
N CYS A 168 13.02 12.08 13.68
CA CYS A 168 14.12 12.20 14.64
C CYS A 168 14.92 13.47 14.33
N GLY A 169 15.58 14.08 15.31
CA GLY A 169 16.41 15.29 15.10
C GLY A 169 17.41 15.12 13.95
N ALA A 170 17.99 13.92 13.84
CA ALA A 170 18.90 13.54 12.76
C ALA A 170 18.30 13.64 11.35
N ASP A 171 16.98 13.49 11.16
CA ASP A 171 16.35 13.65 9.83
C ASP A 171 16.42 15.11 9.33
N ARG A 172 16.38 16.09 10.24
CA ARG A 172 16.47 17.53 9.89
C ARG A 172 17.87 17.89 9.41
N ASP A 173 18.89 17.44 10.14
CA ASP A 173 20.28 17.74 9.82
C ASP A 173 20.74 16.98 8.58
N ARG A 174 20.30 15.73 8.41
CA ARG A 174 20.49 14.97 7.15
C ARG A 174 20.01 15.74 5.94
N GLY A 175 18.76 16.23 5.98
CA GLY A 175 18.19 16.95 4.84
C GLY A 175 18.91 18.26 4.52
N LYS A 176 19.54 18.92 5.50
CA LYS A 176 20.38 20.10 5.28
C LYS A 176 21.75 19.71 4.72
N ALA A 177 22.41 18.73 5.33
CA ALA A 177 23.72 18.23 4.92
C ALA A 177 23.69 17.77 3.45
N GLN A 178 22.73 16.92 3.07
CA GLN A 178 22.59 16.43 1.70
C GLN A 178 22.35 17.55 0.67
N ARG A 179 21.62 18.62 1.03
CA ARG A 179 21.43 19.77 0.15
C ARG A 179 22.71 20.59 0.00
N LEU A 180 23.46 20.76 1.08
CA LEU A 180 24.69 21.54 1.09
C LEU A 180 25.82 20.82 0.34
N ALA A 181 26.02 19.53 0.59
CA ALA A 181 26.96 18.70 -0.16
C ALA A 181 26.66 18.74 -1.67
N LYS A 182 25.38 18.54 -2.06
CA LYS A 182 24.97 18.65 -3.46
C LYS A 182 25.24 20.03 -4.07
N LYS A 183 25.05 21.11 -3.30
CA LYS A 183 25.34 22.48 -3.76
C LYS A 183 26.83 22.66 -4.07
N MET A 184 27.70 22.03 -3.30
CA MET A 184 29.16 22.13 -3.42
C MET A 184 29.79 21.03 -4.29
N GLY A 185 28.98 20.15 -4.90
CA GLY A 185 29.48 19.04 -5.72
C GLY A 185 30.15 17.92 -4.91
N MET A 186 29.81 17.77 -3.62
CA MET A 186 30.37 16.77 -2.72
C MET A 186 29.44 15.57 -2.55
N GLU A 187 30.02 14.41 -2.25
CA GLU A 187 29.32 13.18 -1.94
C GLU A 187 29.38 12.88 -0.43
N ILE A 188 28.34 12.23 0.09
CA ILE A 188 28.30 11.75 1.47
C ILE A 188 28.13 10.24 1.42
N THR A 189 29.19 9.49 1.70
CA THR A 189 29.13 8.03 1.78
C THR A 189 28.78 7.58 3.21
N ILE A 190 28.12 6.43 3.31
CA ILE A 190 27.62 5.89 4.58
C ILE A 190 28.19 4.49 4.73
N GLU A 191 29.01 4.28 5.76
CA GLU A 191 29.62 3.00 6.07
C GLU A 191 29.05 2.42 7.38
N PRO A 192 28.64 1.15 7.42
CA PRO A 192 28.25 0.50 8.67
C PRO A 192 29.51 0.28 9.52
N SER A 193 29.54 0.78 10.76
CA SER A 193 30.70 0.67 11.65
C SER A 193 30.91 -0.72 12.27
N GLY A 194 30.07 -1.71 11.92
CA GLY A 194 30.09 -3.05 12.51
C GLY A 194 29.46 -3.16 13.91
N TYR A 195 29.32 -2.05 14.65
CA TYR A 195 28.74 -1.99 16.00
C TYR A 195 27.30 -1.46 16.06
N GLY A 196 26.62 -1.40 14.90
CA GLY A 196 25.23 -0.93 14.80
C GLY A 196 25.09 0.58 14.60
N GLU A 197 26.20 1.30 14.50
CA GLU A 197 26.25 2.73 14.16
C GLU A 197 26.71 2.91 12.70
N ASN A 198 26.39 4.07 12.12
CA ASN A 198 26.87 4.43 10.78
C ASN A 198 27.99 5.47 10.93
N ALA A 199 29.08 5.27 10.20
CA ALA A 199 30.04 6.33 9.89
C ALA A 199 29.61 7.03 8.60
N TYR A 200 29.79 8.34 8.55
CA TYR A 200 29.48 9.20 7.42
C TYR A 200 30.76 9.88 6.97
N TRP A 201 31.11 9.74 5.69
CA TRP A 201 32.29 10.35 5.10
C TRP A 201 31.86 11.42 4.09
N ILE A 202 32.61 12.53 4.05
CA ILE A 202 32.42 13.59 3.06
C ILE A 202 33.53 13.44 2.03
N ASP A 203 33.13 13.14 0.81
CA ASP A 203 34.01 12.91 -0.33
C ASP A 203 33.89 14.07 -1.31
N TYR A 204 35.03 14.56 -1.79
CA TYR A 204 35.11 15.64 -2.76
C TYR A 204 36.35 15.45 -3.65
N ASP A 205 36.23 15.89 -4.89
CA ASP A 205 37.33 15.87 -5.86
C ASP A 205 37.90 17.30 -5.94
N SER A 206 38.82 17.62 -5.03
CA SER A 206 39.57 18.89 -5.03
C SER A 206 41.04 18.66 -4.79
N GLU A 207 41.88 19.52 -5.38
CA GLU A 207 43.34 19.50 -5.17
C GLU A 207 43.72 19.81 -3.71
N ASP A 208 42.88 20.58 -3.02
CA ASP A 208 43.02 20.91 -1.62
C ASP A 208 42.18 19.96 -0.76
N ASP A 209 42.80 19.27 0.21
CA ASP A 209 42.07 18.52 1.23
C ASP A 209 41.71 19.42 2.42
N TYR A 210 40.42 19.64 2.66
CA TYR A 210 39.93 20.46 3.77
C TYR A 210 40.30 19.91 5.15
N ALA A 211 40.55 18.61 5.29
CA ALA A 211 41.09 18.05 6.53
C ALA A 211 42.56 18.46 6.73
N ASP A 212 43.39 18.33 5.69
CA ASP A 212 44.80 18.71 5.74
C ASP A 212 45.00 20.23 5.89
N LEU A 213 44.09 21.02 5.31
CA LEU A 213 44.04 22.47 5.51
C LEU A 213 43.55 22.88 6.91
N GLY A 214 43.15 21.94 7.77
CA GLY A 214 42.62 22.20 9.11
C GLY A 214 41.27 22.92 9.10
N VAL A 215 40.53 22.88 7.99
CA VAL A 215 39.18 23.45 7.89
C VAL A 215 38.16 22.56 8.60
N ILE A 216 38.41 21.25 8.63
CA ILE A 216 37.63 20.25 9.36
C ILE A 216 38.57 19.31 10.13
N GLU A 217 38.09 18.73 11.24
CA GLU A 217 38.87 17.80 12.08
C GLU A 217 39.10 16.40 11.43
N GLY A 218 38.51 16.16 10.25
CA GLY A 218 38.63 14.92 9.49
C GLY A 218 37.36 14.58 8.72
N HIS A 219 37.44 13.62 7.79
CA HIS A 219 36.32 13.29 6.89
C HIS A 219 35.20 12.48 7.55
N CYS A 220 35.55 11.65 8.55
CA CYS A 220 34.60 10.76 9.22
C CYS A 220 33.73 11.51 10.23
N SER A 221 32.44 11.20 10.27
CA SER A 221 31.47 11.69 11.25
C SER A 221 30.58 10.55 11.71
N TYR A 222 30.05 10.61 12.93
CA TYR A 222 29.18 9.58 13.52
C TYR A 222 27.73 10.04 13.65
N ALA A 223 27.46 11.31 13.38
CA ALA A 223 26.11 11.87 13.37
C ALA A 223 25.90 12.91 12.26
N TRP A 224 24.64 13.03 11.82
CA TRP A 224 24.26 13.99 10.78
C TRP A 224 24.49 15.47 11.14
N TRP A 225 24.54 15.81 12.43
CA TRP A 225 24.83 17.18 12.87
C TRP A 225 26.32 17.53 12.67
N GLU A 226 27.23 16.58 12.85
CA GLU A 226 28.67 16.73 12.58
C GLU A 226 28.91 16.91 11.08
N VAL A 227 28.28 16.06 10.25
CA VAL A 227 28.34 16.17 8.79
C VAL A 227 27.86 17.56 8.35
N LEU A 228 26.73 18.04 8.89
CA LEU A 228 26.21 19.36 8.56
C LEU A 228 27.15 20.49 9.00
N TRP A 229 27.80 20.36 10.16
CA TRP A 229 28.73 21.36 10.65
C TRP A 229 29.97 21.43 9.75
N LYS A 230 30.61 20.31 9.45
CA LYS A 230 31.77 20.23 8.54
C LYS A 230 31.48 20.83 7.17
N LEU A 231 30.33 20.49 6.57
CA LEU A 231 29.92 21.07 5.29
C LEU A 231 29.74 22.61 5.35
N LYS A 232 29.30 23.16 6.49
CA LYS A 232 29.20 24.63 6.65
C LYS A 232 30.57 25.29 6.79
N GLU A 233 31.51 24.65 7.46
CA GLU A 233 32.89 25.15 7.58
C GLU A 233 33.57 25.18 6.21
N ILE A 234 33.40 24.12 5.43
CA ILE A 234 33.87 24.06 4.04
C ILE A 234 33.19 25.16 3.20
N GLU A 235 31.86 25.32 3.28
CA GLU A 235 31.14 26.37 2.54
C GLU A 235 31.66 27.78 2.90
N GLN A 236 31.91 28.05 4.18
CA GLN A 236 32.46 29.33 4.64
C GLN A 236 33.89 29.53 4.14
N HIS A 237 34.72 28.49 4.13
CA HIS A 237 36.08 28.56 3.62
C HIS A 237 36.10 28.86 2.11
N GLN A 238 35.29 28.15 1.32
CA GLN A 238 35.15 28.41 -0.12
C GLN A 238 34.69 29.84 -0.41
N GLN A 239 33.75 30.37 0.38
CA GLN A 239 33.29 31.76 0.24
C GLN A 239 34.40 32.77 0.55
N LYS A 240 35.25 32.51 1.55
CA LYS A 240 36.40 33.36 1.89
C LYS A 240 37.50 33.32 0.81
N LYS A 241 37.76 32.16 0.20
CA LYS A 241 38.75 32.01 -0.88
C LYS A 241 38.30 32.69 -2.19
N ALA A 242 37.00 32.81 -2.40
CA ALA A 242 36.40 33.42 -3.59
C ALA A 242 36.16 34.94 -3.49
N ALA A 243 36.38 35.54 -2.31
CA ALA A 243 36.23 36.97 -2.04
C ALA A 243 37.58 37.70 -2.12
#